data_AF-A0A3B1BGG6-F1
#
_entry.id   AF-A0A3B1BGG6-F1
#
_cell.length_a   1.000
_cell.length_b   1.000
_cell.length_c   1.000
_cell.angle_alpha   90.00
_cell.angle_beta   90.00
_cell.angle_gamma   90.00
#
_symmetry.space_group_name_H-M   'P 1'
#
loop_
_entity.id
_entity.type
_entity.pdbx_description
1 polymer ?
#
loop_
_entity_poly.entity_id
_entity_poly.type
_entity_poly.pdbx_seq_one_letter_code
_entity_poly.pdbx_strand_id
1 'polypeptide(L)'
;MRKIFLITALGLALAIPAHAQFRELFNNAVGDVWGEAGRVGYREAADWMGKRNKAGIALDETRKKLLRPTFKGLVDRVHVVYGATMLEEIPAPGGSILLGDSLGQTYCGSIYIKGRYKAGDDSQLALLAHEMTHAWQCEDFGGLEKFGFHYFREYYRGGRSYEDNKLEVDAYKFQAKFEKKLLKRKKASTKKPVSTRR
;
A
#
# COMPACT_ATOMS: atom_id res chain seq x y z
N MET A 1 -33.50 57.83 38.32
CA MET A 1 -32.48 57.09 39.08
C MET A 1 -32.18 55.76 38.39
N ARG A 2 -30.92 55.57 37.97
CA ARG A 2 -30.08 54.34 37.95
C ARG A 2 -30.82 52.98 37.85
N LYS A 3 -30.47 52.04 36.94
CA LYS A 3 -29.12 51.58 36.56
C LYS A 3 -29.07 50.99 35.14
N ILE A 4 -27.94 51.23 34.48
CA ILE A 4 -27.40 50.48 33.35
C ILE A 4 -26.99 49.08 33.83
N PHE A 5 -27.27 48.04 33.05
CA PHE A 5 -26.42 46.86 32.95
C PHE A 5 -26.29 46.44 31.49
N LEU A 6 -25.04 46.34 31.07
CA LEU A 6 -24.53 45.99 29.76
C LEU A 6 -23.80 44.66 29.91
N ILE A 7 -24.37 43.52 29.50
CA ILE A 7 -23.76 42.18 29.46
C ILE A 7 -24.63 41.36 28.49
N THR A 8 -24.21 40.71 27.40
CA THR A 8 -22.96 40.50 26.67
C THR A 8 -23.36 39.95 25.30
N ALA A 9 -22.63 40.31 24.26
CA ALA A 9 -22.59 39.52 23.04
C ALA A 9 -22.15 38.09 23.40
N LEU A 10 -22.98 37.07 23.13
CA LEU A 10 -22.50 35.70 22.96
C LEU A 10 -23.58 34.86 22.26
N GLY A 11 -23.29 34.49 21.02
CA GLY A 11 -24.14 33.60 20.23
C GLY A 11 -23.58 33.30 18.85
N LEU A 12 -22.26 33.42 18.67
CA LEU A 12 -21.57 32.85 17.51
C LEU A 12 -20.92 31.54 17.98
N ALA A 13 -21.67 30.44 17.91
CA ALA A 13 -21.11 29.09 18.02
C ALA A 13 -22.06 28.02 17.44
N LEU A 14 -21.68 27.53 16.25
CA LEU A 14 -21.60 26.10 15.91
C LEU A 14 -22.92 25.30 15.79
N ALA A 15 -23.72 25.58 14.75
CA ALA A 15 -24.66 24.61 14.18
C ALA A 15 -23.97 23.59 13.25
N ILE A 16 -22.74 23.18 13.57
CA ILE A 16 -22.03 22.05 12.96
C ILE A 16 -21.42 21.28 14.14
N PRO A 17 -22.05 20.20 14.64
CA PRO A 17 -21.33 18.92 14.56
C PRO A 17 -22.15 17.62 14.56
N ALA A 18 -23.47 17.61 14.80
CA ALA A 18 -24.21 16.34 14.96
C ALA A 18 -24.25 15.50 13.67
N HIS A 19 -24.45 16.15 12.52
CA HIS A 19 -24.49 15.48 11.22
C HIS A 19 -23.10 15.01 10.75
N ALA A 20 -22.04 15.76 11.06
CA ALA A 20 -20.67 15.38 10.72
C ALA A 20 -20.21 14.18 11.54
N GLN A 21 -20.45 14.20 12.86
CA GLN A 21 -20.15 13.10 13.76
C GLN A 21 -20.97 11.85 13.43
N PHE A 22 -22.26 11.99 13.12
CA PHE A 22 -23.09 10.86 12.69
C PHE A 22 -22.60 10.25 11.37
N ARG A 23 -22.25 11.08 10.39
CA ARG A 23 -21.68 10.62 9.12
C ARG A 23 -20.35 9.90 9.31
N GLU A 24 -19.50 10.39 10.20
CA GLU A 24 -18.23 9.74 10.54
C GLU A 24 -18.46 8.39 11.23
N LEU A 25 -19.36 8.31 12.21
CA LEU A 25 -19.73 7.05 12.87
C LEU A 25 -20.32 6.04 11.89
N PHE A 26 -21.21 6.46 11.00
CA PHE A 26 -21.79 5.60 9.97
C PHE A 26 -20.72 5.11 8.98
N ASN A 27 -19.86 6.01 8.50
CA ASN A 27 -18.75 5.65 7.61
C ASN A 27 -17.76 4.69 8.29
N ASN A 28 -17.53 4.83 9.59
CA ASN A 28 -16.69 3.92 10.36
C ASN A 28 -17.33 2.54 10.49
N ALA A 29 -18.61 2.48 10.84
CA ALA A 29 -19.34 1.21 10.97
C ALA A 29 -19.38 0.45 9.64
N VAL A 30 -19.72 1.13 8.53
CA VAL A 30 -19.72 0.49 7.21
C VAL A 30 -18.29 0.14 6.78
N GLY A 31 -17.32 1.00 7.06
CA GLY A 31 -15.91 0.73 6.81
C GLY A 31 -15.41 -0.54 7.53
N ASP A 32 -15.85 -0.77 8.76
CA ASP A 32 -15.48 -1.98 9.51
C ASP A 32 -16.13 -3.25 8.91
N VAL A 33 -17.34 -3.15 8.34
CA VAL A 33 -17.94 -4.25 7.55
C VAL A 33 -17.11 -4.56 6.30
N TRP A 34 -16.64 -3.53 5.58
CA TRP A 34 -15.72 -3.72 4.46
C TRP A 34 -14.37 -4.29 4.91
N GLY A 35 -13.88 -3.87 6.07
CA GLY A 35 -12.71 -4.48 6.67
C GLY A 35 -12.93 -5.96 6.99
N GLU A 36 -14.08 -6.34 7.55
CA GLU A 36 -14.40 -7.74 7.84
C GLU A 36 -14.40 -8.60 6.57
N ALA A 37 -15.08 -8.12 5.52
CA ALA A 37 -15.07 -8.75 4.21
C ALA A 37 -13.64 -8.87 3.66
N GLY A 38 -12.85 -7.81 3.79
CA GLY A 38 -11.45 -7.77 3.40
C GLY A 38 -10.58 -8.77 4.15
N ARG A 39 -10.83 -9.00 5.45
CA ARG A 39 -10.08 -9.98 6.25
C ARG A 39 -10.17 -11.38 5.65
N VAL A 40 -11.38 -11.78 5.25
CA VAL A 40 -11.66 -13.09 4.66
C VAL A 40 -11.18 -13.13 3.22
N GLY A 41 -11.63 -12.17 2.40
CA GLY A 41 -11.35 -12.14 0.97
C GLY A 41 -9.86 -12.04 0.66
N TYR A 42 -9.09 -11.26 1.44
CA TYR A 42 -7.65 -11.12 1.22
C TYR A 42 -6.87 -12.40 1.53
N ARG A 43 -7.32 -13.19 2.52
CA ARG A 43 -6.75 -14.52 2.79
C ARG A 43 -7.04 -15.47 1.64
N GLU A 44 -8.27 -15.51 1.17
CA GLU A 44 -8.65 -16.35 0.03
C GLU A 44 -7.87 -15.95 -1.23
N ALA A 45 -7.74 -14.65 -1.51
CA ALA A 45 -6.96 -14.15 -2.63
C ALA A 45 -5.49 -14.58 -2.55
N ALA A 46 -4.88 -14.58 -1.35
CA ALA A 46 -3.53 -15.09 -1.15
C ALA A 46 -3.41 -16.59 -1.51
N ASP A 47 -4.35 -17.41 -1.06
CA ASP A 47 -4.39 -18.84 -1.37
C ASP A 47 -4.56 -19.11 -2.87
N TRP A 48 -5.45 -18.36 -3.52
CA TRP A 48 -5.69 -18.47 -4.96
C TRP A 48 -4.48 -18.05 -5.77
N MET A 49 -3.84 -16.93 -5.40
CA MET A 49 -2.60 -16.49 -6.05
C MET A 49 -1.48 -17.51 -5.88
N GLY A 50 -1.37 -18.13 -4.70
CA GLY A 50 -0.41 -19.20 -4.43
C GLY A 50 -0.66 -20.46 -5.26
N LYS A 51 -1.92 -20.87 -5.46
CA LYS A 51 -2.29 -22.04 -6.28
C LYS A 51 -2.14 -21.79 -7.78
N ARG A 52 -2.42 -20.57 -8.23
CA ARG A 52 -2.43 -20.20 -9.66
C ARG A 52 -1.03 -19.97 -10.22
N ASN A 53 -0.07 -19.68 -9.36
CA ASN A 53 1.27 -19.29 -9.75
C ASN A 53 2.32 -20.30 -9.27
N LYS A 54 3.47 -20.30 -9.95
CA LYS A 54 4.64 -21.04 -9.49
C LYS A 54 5.17 -20.48 -8.17
N ALA A 55 5.99 -21.28 -7.48
CA ALA A 55 6.71 -20.83 -6.30
C ALA A 55 7.53 -19.56 -6.57
N GLY A 56 7.48 -18.63 -5.62
CA GLY A 56 8.26 -17.41 -5.66
C GLY A 56 9.76 -17.68 -5.46
N ILE A 57 10.58 -16.73 -5.92
CA ILE A 57 12.03 -16.75 -5.74
C ILE A 57 12.45 -15.64 -4.77
N ALA A 58 13.54 -15.85 -4.05
CA ALA A 58 14.16 -14.81 -3.26
C ALA A 58 14.63 -13.65 -4.16
N LEU A 59 14.73 -12.45 -3.60
CA LEU A 59 15.36 -11.33 -4.26
C LEU A 59 16.84 -11.63 -4.55
N ASP A 60 17.33 -11.20 -5.71
CA ASP A 60 18.76 -11.23 -5.98
C ASP A 60 19.52 -10.22 -5.09
N GLU A 61 20.82 -10.45 -4.93
CA GLU A 61 21.66 -9.64 -4.04
C GLU A 61 21.74 -8.15 -4.44
N THR A 62 21.58 -7.84 -5.72
CA THR A 62 21.55 -6.44 -6.18
C THR A 62 20.30 -5.74 -5.68
N ARG A 63 19.13 -6.36 -5.85
CA ARG A 63 17.84 -5.82 -5.36
C ARG A 63 17.81 -5.75 -3.84
N LYS A 64 18.26 -6.79 -3.14
CA LYS A 64 18.41 -6.78 -1.67
C LYS A 64 19.24 -5.58 -1.21
N LYS A 65 20.43 -5.38 -1.78
CA LYS A 65 21.32 -4.25 -1.42
C LYS A 65 20.64 -2.89 -1.59
N LEU A 66 19.80 -2.72 -2.62
CA LEU A 66 19.12 -1.44 -2.88
C LEU A 66 17.92 -1.19 -1.97
N LEU A 67 17.18 -2.24 -1.62
CA LEU A 67 15.95 -2.18 -0.83
C LEU A 67 16.19 -2.25 0.68
N ARG A 68 17.25 -2.94 1.12
CA ARG A 68 17.59 -3.19 2.53
C ARG A 68 17.68 -1.93 3.40
N PRO A 69 18.20 -0.77 2.93
CA PRO A 69 18.23 0.44 3.75
C PRO A 69 16.85 0.88 4.25
N THR A 70 15.78 0.55 3.53
CA THR A 70 14.41 0.83 3.95
C THR A 70 13.79 -0.37 4.64
N PHE A 71 13.77 -1.53 3.96
CA PHE A 71 12.98 -2.69 4.37
C PHE A 71 13.72 -3.64 5.34
N LYS A 72 14.98 -3.34 5.67
CA LYS A 72 15.79 -4.08 6.65
C LYS A 72 15.77 -5.58 6.34
N GLY A 73 15.42 -6.43 7.32
CA GLY A 73 15.37 -7.88 7.17
C GLY A 73 14.21 -8.41 6.33
N LEU A 74 13.20 -7.59 6.03
CA LEU A 74 12.07 -8.03 5.19
C LEU A 74 12.53 -8.46 3.79
N VAL A 75 13.60 -7.84 3.26
CA VAL A 75 14.16 -8.18 1.94
C VAL A 75 14.67 -9.63 1.84
N ASP A 76 14.92 -10.29 2.98
CA ASP A 76 15.36 -11.68 3.02
C ASP A 76 14.21 -12.66 3.20
N ARG A 77 13.04 -12.18 3.64
CA ARG A 77 11.86 -13.02 3.93
C ARG A 77 10.85 -13.04 2.79
N VAL A 78 10.80 -11.99 1.97
CA VAL A 78 9.86 -11.93 0.85
C VAL A 78 10.25 -12.86 -0.28
N HIS A 79 9.26 -13.35 -1.01
CA HIS A 79 9.42 -14.14 -2.22
C HIS A 79 8.66 -13.46 -3.35
N VAL A 80 9.26 -13.41 -4.54
CA VAL A 80 8.67 -12.75 -5.70
C VAL A 80 8.39 -13.73 -6.81
N VAL A 81 7.16 -13.71 -7.33
CA VAL A 81 6.77 -14.40 -8.55
C VAL A 81 6.74 -13.39 -9.69
N TYR A 82 7.67 -13.52 -10.64
CA TYR A 82 7.65 -12.73 -11.88
C TYR A 82 6.93 -13.49 -13.00
N GLY A 83 6.24 -12.73 -13.86
CA GLY A 83 5.37 -13.32 -14.88
C GLY A 83 4.11 -13.92 -14.27
N ALA A 84 3.62 -13.33 -13.18
CA ALA A 84 2.48 -13.83 -12.44
C ALA A 84 1.17 -13.66 -13.22
N THR A 85 0.27 -14.63 -13.04
CA THR A 85 -1.13 -14.51 -13.45
C THR A 85 -1.89 -13.88 -12.29
N MET A 86 -2.34 -12.64 -12.48
CA MET A 86 -2.95 -11.81 -11.44
C MET A 86 -4.41 -12.22 -11.19
N LEU A 87 -4.91 -11.93 -9.99
CA LEU A 87 -6.35 -11.92 -9.74
C LEU A 87 -6.92 -10.58 -10.22
N GLU A 88 -8.06 -10.63 -10.91
CA GLU A 88 -8.77 -9.43 -11.34
C GLU A 88 -9.91 -9.07 -10.37
N GLU A 89 -10.31 -10.03 -9.55
CA GLU A 89 -11.37 -9.90 -8.58
C GLU A 89 -11.10 -10.75 -7.33
N ILE A 90 -11.61 -10.30 -6.19
CA ILE A 90 -11.63 -11.05 -4.93
C ILE A 90 -13.08 -11.35 -4.56
N PRO A 91 -13.44 -12.62 -4.33
CA PRO A 91 -14.76 -12.95 -3.79
C PRO A 91 -15.00 -12.28 -2.44
N ALA A 92 -16.18 -11.68 -2.25
CA ALA A 92 -16.58 -11.08 -0.99
C ALA A 92 -18.08 -11.34 -0.70
N PRO A 93 -18.53 -11.28 0.56
CA PRO A 93 -19.95 -11.33 0.85
C PRO A 93 -20.73 -10.24 0.10
N GLY A 94 -21.63 -10.64 -0.80
CA GLY A 94 -22.44 -9.71 -1.62
C GLY A 94 -21.88 -9.37 -3.00
N GLY A 95 -20.80 -10.01 -3.46
CA GLY A 95 -20.29 -9.86 -4.83
C GLY A 95 -18.80 -10.16 -4.97
N SER A 96 -18.14 -9.47 -5.90
CA SER A 96 -16.68 -9.48 -6.02
C SER A 96 -16.13 -8.07 -5.86
N ILE A 97 -14.96 -7.94 -5.25
CA ILE A 97 -14.21 -6.69 -5.23
C ILE A 97 -13.25 -6.70 -6.41
N LEU A 98 -13.45 -5.79 -7.36
CA LEU A 98 -12.60 -5.66 -8.53
C LEU A 98 -11.24 -5.10 -8.11
N LEU A 99 -10.19 -5.85 -8.42
CA LEU A 99 -8.79 -5.43 -8.25
C LEU A 99 -8.29 -4.59 -9.44
N GLY A 100 -8.93 -4.75 -10.61
CA GLY A 100 -8.52 -4.09 -11.84
C GLY A 100 -7.22 -4.67 -12.43
N ASP A 101 -6.68 -4.04 -13.47
CA ASP A 101 -5.43 -4.48 -14.10
C ASP A 101 -4.19 -4.01 -13.31
N SER A 102 -3.87 -4.74 -12.25
CA SER A 102 -2.68 -4.46 -11.43
C SER A 102 -1.39 -4.99 -12.07
N LEU A 103 -0.31 -4.20 -12.02
CA LEU A 103 1.03 -4.64 -12.42
C LEU A 103 1.73 -5.48 -11.35
N GLY A 104 1.30 -5.32 -10.10
CA GLY A 104 1.78 -6.06 -8.94
C GLY A 104 0.68 -6.27 -7.91
N GLN A 105 0.81 -7.33 -7.14
CA GLN A 105 -0.06 -7.67 -6.00
C GLN A 105 0.83 -8.27 -4.92
N THR A 106 0.63 -7.83 -3.70
CA THR A 106 1.33 -8.37 -2.53
C THR A 106 0.32 -9.07 -1.63
N TYR A 107 0.74 -10.16 -1.01
CA TYR A 107 0.04 -10.86 0.07
C TYR A 107 1.09 -11.15 1.15
N CYS A 108 1.41 -10.11 1.92
CA CYS A 108 2.47 -10.10 2.93
C CYS A 108 3.83 -10.52 2.36
N GLY A 109 4.37 -11.68 2.75
CA GLY A 109 5.67 -12.17 2.29
C GLY A 109 5.70 -12.57 0.80
N SER A 110 4.55 -12.72 0.15
CA SER A 110 4.44 -13.18 -1.23
C SER A 110 4.10 -12.00 -2.15
N ILE A 111 5.01 -11.66 -3.05
CA ILE A 111 4.86 -10.57 -4.02
C ILE A 111 4.71 -11.15 -5.43
N TYR A 112 3.73 -10.69 -6.17
CA TYR A 112 3.43 -11.13 -7.52
C TYR A 112 3.59 -9.95 -8.47
N ILE A 113 4.39 -10.12 -9.52
CA ILE A 113 4.65 -9.09 -10.54
C ILE A 113 4.22 -9.67 -11.89
N LYS A 114 3.30 -8.99 -12.58
CA LYS A 114 2.77 -9.41 -13.89
C LYS A 114 3.87 -9.55 -14.94
N GLY A 115 4.84 -8.64 -14.95
CA GLY A 115 5.97 -8.66 -15.87
C GLY A 115 7.03 -9.72 -15.54
N ARG A 116 7.71 -10.27 -16.57
CA ARG A 116 8.89 -11.13 -16.40
C ARG A 116 10.04 -10.36 -15.74
N TYR A 117 10.90 -11.08 -15.01
CA TYR A 117 12.07 -10.50 -14.37
C TYR A 117 12.99 -9.84 -15.41
N LYS A 118 13.41 -8.59 -15.13
CA LYS A 118 14.37 -7.85 -15.94
C LYS A 118 15.47 -7.31 -15.04
N ALA A 119 16.69 -7.82 -15.22
CA ALA A 119 17.85 -7.32 -14.49
C ALA A 119 18.12 -5.86 -14.88
N GLY A 120 18.30 -4.98 -13.88
CA GLY A 120 18.59 -3.56 -14.10
C GLY A 120 17.40 -2.70 -14.55
N ASP A 121 16.18 -3.24 -14.59
CA ASP A 121 14.97 -2.46 -14.84
C ASP A 121 14.58 -1.69 -13.58
N ASP A 122 14.87 -0.39 -13.58
CA ASP A 122 14.57 0.50 -12.46
C ASP A 122 13.06 0.66 -12.22
N SER A 123 12.25 0.64 -13.27
CA SER A 123 10.80 0.77 -13.15
C SER A 123 10.22 -0.48 -12.48
N GLN A 124 10.69 -1.67 -12.88
CA GLN A 124 10.32 -2.90 -12.19
C GLN A 124 10.82 -2.93 -10.73
N LEU A 125 12.00 -2.39 -10.45
CA LEU A 125 12.52 -2.29 -9.08
C LEU A 125 11.73 -1.27 -8.25
N ALA A 126 11.26 -0.18 -8.85
CA ALA A 126 10.39 0.80 -8.21
C ALA A 126 9.01 0.20 -7.87
N LEU A 127 8.40 -0.51 -8.82
CA LEU A 127 7.18 -1.28 -8.57
C LEU A 127 7.39 -2.32 -7.46
N LEU A 128 8.51 -3.05 -7.46
CA LEU A 128 8.82 -3.96 -6.36
C LEU A 128 8.95 -3.22 -5.01
N ALA A 129 9.47 -2.00 -4.99
CA ALA A 129 9.52 -1.17 -3.79
C ALA A 129 8.13 -0.74 -3.30
N HIS A 130 7.18 -0.49 -4.21
CA HIS A 130 5.77 -0.29 -3.89
C HIS A 130 5.20 -1.55 -3.21
N GLU A 131 5.32 -2.71 -3.85
CA GLU A 131 4.85 -3.99 -3.31
C GLU A 131 5.47 -4.35 -1.94
N MET A 132 6.77 -4.09 -1.78
CA MET A 132 7.47 -4.25 -0.50
C MET A 132 6.90 -3.36 0.62
N THR A 133 6.28 -2.22 0.27
CA THR A 133 5.60 -1.36 1.24
C THR A 133 4.36 -2.04 1.79
N HIS A 134 3.58 -2.74 0.96
CA HIS A 134 2.46 -3.55 1.42
C HIS A 134 2.91 -4.76 2.24
N ALA A 135 4.02 -5.40 1.87
CA ALA A 135 4.62 -6.46 2.68
C ALA A 135 4.99 -5.95 4.08
N TRP A 136 5.58 -4.75 4.17
CA TRP A 136 5.93 -4.12 5.44
C TRP A 136 4.69 -3.69 6.24
N GLN A 137 3.72 -3.04 5.60
CA GLN A 137 2.43 -2.70 6.22
C GLN A 137 1.74 -3.94 6.77
N CYS A 138 1.80 -5.08 6.06
CA CYS A 138 1.23 -6.33 6.57
C CYS A 138 1.90 -6.79 7.87
N GLU A 139 3.23 -6.75 7.95
CA GLU A 139 3.93 -7.07 9.20
C GLU A 139 3.54 -6.10 10.33
N ASP A 140 3.43 -4.80 10.03
CA ASP A 140 3.07 -3.76 10.99
C ASP A 140 1.64 -3.91 11.53
N PHE A 141 0.68 -4.25 10.66
CA PHE A 141 -0.69 -4.56 11.06
C PHE A 141 -0.83 -5.91 11.76
N GLY A 142 0.20 -6.75 11.77
CA GLY A 142 0.20 -8.04 12.46
C GLY A 142 -0.33 -9.21 11.64
N GLY A 143 -0.16 -9.18 10.32
CA GLY A 143 -0.38 -10.30 9.43
C GLY A 143 -1.49 -10.10 8.39
N LEU A 144 -1.67 -11.13 7.55
CA LEU A 144 -2.49 -11.12 6.33
C LEU A 144 -3.92 -10.68 6.57
N GLU A 145 -4.58 -11.26 7.57
CA GLU A 145 -5.97 -10.96 7.91
C GLU A 145 -6.14 -9.52 8.40
N LYS A 146 -5.26 -9.06 9.30
CA LYS A 146 -5.33 -7.68 9.81
C LYS A 146 -5.00 -6.65 8.74
N PHE A 147 -4.03 -6.95 7.88
CA PHE A 147 -3.76 -6.13 6.70
C PHE A 147 -4.99 -6.04 5.78
N GLY A 148 -5.59 -7.18 5.42
CA GLY A 148 -6.81 -7.22 4.61
C GLY A 148 -7.92 -6.37 5.22
N PHE A 149 -8.12 -6.48 6.54
CA PHE A 149 -9.08 -5.63 7.25
C PHE A 149 -8.82 -4.13 7.06
N HIS A 150 -7.59 -3.68 7.33
CA HIS A 150 -7.26 -2.27 7.22
C HIS A 150 -7.30 -1.77 5.78
N TYR A 151 -6.81 -2.57 4.83
CA TYR A 151 -6.75 -2.22 3.43
C TYR A 151 -8.16 -1.98 2.85
N PHE A 152 -9.10 -2.89 3.08
CA PHE A 152 -10.47 -2.74 2.54
C PHE A 152 -11.30 -1.70 3.29
N ARG A 153 -11.03 -1.49 4.58
CA ARG A 153 -11.62 -0.37 5.32
C ARG A 153 -11.19 0.97 4.73
N GLU A 154 -9.91 1.15 4.44
CA GLU A 154 -9.41 2.39 3.83
C GLU A 154 -9.83 2.53 2.37
N TYR A 155 -9.94 1.43 1.61
CA TYR A 155 -10.55 1.44 0.28
C TYR A 155 -11.99 1.99 0.31
N TYR A 156 -12.82 1.52 1.24
CA TYR A 156 -14.19 2.06 1.39
C TYR A 156 -14.19 3.54 1.79
N ARG A 157 -13.35 3.93 2.75
CA ARG A 157 -13.22 5.33 3.20
C ARG A 157 -12.74 6.27 2.10
N GLY A 158 -11.90 5.78 1.19
CA GLY A 158 -11.49 6.44 -0.04
C GLY A 158 -12.56 6.43 -1.13
N GLY A 159 -13.82 6.13 -0.81
CA GLY A 159 -14.90 6.12 -1.80
C GLY A 159 -14.86 4.92 -2.75
N ARG A 160 -14.18 3.83 -2.38
CA ARG A 160 -13.91 2.64 -3.22
C ARG A 160 -12.95 2.95 -4.38
N SER A 161 -11.97 3.79 -4.10
CA SER A 161 -10.88 4.16 -5.02
C SER A 161 -9.55 3.66 -4.46
N TYR A 162 -8.76 3.00 -5.30
CA TYR A 162 -7.38 2.63 -4.95
C TYR A 162 -6.49 3.86 -4.85
N GLU A 163 -6.72 4.86 -5.71
CA GLU A 163 -5.96 6.12 -5.71
C GLU A 163 -6.14 6.91 -4.41
N ASP A 164 -7.30 6.75 -3.77
CA ASP A 164 -7.63 7.39 -2.49
C ASP A 164 -7.48 6.44 -1.28
N ASN A 165 -7.07 5.19 -1.50
CA ASN A 165 -6.75 4.28 -0.40
C ASN A 165 -5.45 4.74 0.25
N LYS A 166 -5.51 5.08 1.54
CA LYS A 166 -4.36 5.60 2.29
C LYS A 166 -3.11 4.69 2.20
N LEU A 167 -3.30 3.38 2.19
CA LEU A 167 -2.20 2.42 2.14
C LEU A 167 -1.49 2.43 0.77
N GLU A 168 -2.27 2.54 -0.31
CA GLU A 168 -1.79 2.72 -1.69
C GLU A 168 -1.10 4.06 -1.88
N VAL A 169 -1.70 5.13 -1.37
CA VAL A 169 -1.11 6.48 -1.40
C VAL A 169 0.29 6.48 -0.76
N ASP A 170 0.44 5.81 0.38
CA ASP A 170 1.74 5.72 1.06
C ASP A 170 2.74 4.85 0.27
N ALA A 171 2.29 3.77 -0.36
CA ALA A 171 3.11 2.95 -1.24
C ALA A 171 3.58 3.70 -2.50
N TYR A 172 2.70 4.46 -3.16
CA TYR A 172 3.06 5.32 -4.30
C TYR A 172 4.00 6.47 -3.93
N LYS A 173 3.78 7.11 -2.77
CA LYS A 173 4.72 8.12 -2.25
C LYS A 173 6.12 7.51 -2.05
N PHE A 174 6.17 6.30 -1.51
CA PHE A 174 7.44 5.59 -1.34
C PHE A 174 8.08 5.25 -2.70
N GLN A 175 7.32 4.70 -3.63
CA GLN A 175 7.78 4.39 -4.99
C GLN A 175 8.41 5.62 -5.65
N ALA A 176 7.71 6.75 -5.68
CA ALA A 176 8.20 7.99 -6.28
C ALA A 176 9.49 8.50 -5.61
N LYS A 177 9.60 8.37 -4.28
CA LYS A 177 10.83 8.70 -3.55
C LYS A 177 11.97 7.75 -3.93
N PHE A 178 11.67 6.47 -4.10
CA PHE A 178 12.65 5.44 -4.45
C PHE A 178 13.16 5.61 -5.89
N GLU A 179 12.30 5.90 -6.85
CA GLU A 179 12.68 6.24 -8.24
C GLU A 179 13.65 7.42 -8.29
N LYS A 180 13.37 8.49 -7.53
CA LYS A 180 14.28 9.64 -7.40
C LYS A 180 15.65 9.22 -6.85
N LYS A 181 15.71 8.27 -5.92
CA LYS A 181 16.97 7.72 -5.38
C LYS A 181 17.74 6.93 -6.44
N LEU A 182 17.06 6.09 -7.22
CA LEU A 182 17.67 5.33 -8.32
C LEU A 182 18.28 6.27 -9.37
N LEU A 183 17.54 7.30 -9.77
CA LEU A 183 18.00 8.30 -10.74
C LEU A 183 19.26 9.05 -10.25
N LYS A 184 19.27 9.48 -8.98
CA LYS A 184 20.45 10.13 -8.38
C LYS A 184 21.66 9.21 -8.38
N ARG A 185 21.47 7.93 -8.04
CA ARG A 185 22.54 6.92 -8.04
C ARG A 185 23.12 6.71 -9.44
N LYS A 186 22.28 6.59 -10.47
CA LYS A 186 22.71 6.47 -11.87
C LYS A 186 23.56 7.68 -12.31
N LYS A 187 23.13 8.90 -11.98
CA LYS A 187 23.89 10.13 -12.26
C LYS A 187 25.23 10.17 -11.51
N ALA A 188 25.32 9.62 -10.30
CA ALA A 188 26.57 9.54 -9.56
C ALA A 188 27.54 8.50 -10.16
N SER A 189 27.03 7.38 -10.66
CA SER A 189 27.86 6.36 -11.32
C SER A 189 28.45 6.83 -12.65
N THR A 190 27.75 7.67 -13.41
CA THR A 190 28.25 8.22 -14.68
C THR A 190 29.28 9.34 -14.50
N LYS A 191 29.36 9.95 -13.32
CA LYS A 191 30.29 11.05 -13.01
C LYS A 191 31.61 10.61 -12.36
N LYS A 192 31.79 9.33 -12.02
CA LYS A 192 33.10 8.86 -11.51
C LYS A 192 34.08 8.79 -12.69
N PRO A 193 35.18 9.59 -12.69
CA PRO A 193 36.21 9.44 -13.71
C PRO A 193 36.85 8.05 -13.58
N VAL A 194 37.09 7.41 -14.73
CA VAL A 194 37.96 6.24 -14.81
C VAL A 194 39.33 6.68 -14.32
N SER A 195 39.68 6.26 -13.11
CA SER A 195 41.03 6.43 -12.57
C SER A 195 41.98 5.60 -13.42
N THR A 196 42.58 6.21 -14.44
CA THR A 196 43.77 5.69 -15.11
C THR A 196 44.92 5.73 -14.12
N ARG A 197 45.02 4.70 -13.26
CA ARG A 197 46.29 4.40 -12.59
C ARG A 197 47.22 3.83 -13.66
N ARG A 198 48.21 4.66 -14.02
CA ARG A 198 49.46 4.23 -14.67
C ARG A 198 50.25 3.34 -13.72
#